data_AF-P84015-F1
#
_entry.id   AF-P84015-F1
#
_cell.length_a   1.000
_cell.length_b   1.000
_cell.length_c   1.000
_cell.angle_alpha   90.00
_cell.angle_beta   90.00
_cell.angle_gamma   90.00
#
_symmetry.space_group_name_H-M   'P 1'
#
loop_
_entity.id
_entity.type
_entity.pdbx_description
1 polymer ?
#
loop_
_entity_poly.entity_id
_entity_poly.type
_entity_poly.pdbx_seq_one_letter_code
_entity_poly.pdbx_strand_id
1 'polypeptide(L)' 'GFCAQKGIKCHDIHCCTNLKCVREGSNRVCRKA' A
#
# COMPACT_ATOMS: atom_id res chain seq x y z
N GLY A 1 4.02 3.27 -14.82
CA GLY A 1 3.70 3.71 -13.45
C GLY A 1 3.68 2.49 -12.57
N PHE A 2 4.61 2.39 -11.61
CA PHE A 2 4.67 1.26 -10.69
C PHE A 2 3.60 1.44 -9.61
N CYS A 3 3.00 0.35 -9.14
CA CYS A 3 2.06 0.34 -8.03
C CYS A 3 2.60 -0.59 -6.92
N ALA A 4 2.28 -0.29 -5.66
CA ALA A 4 2.72 -1.10 -4.54
C ALA A 4 1.84 -2.35 -4.36
N GLN A 5 2.50 -3.51 -4.31
CA GLN A 5 1.89 -4.82 -4.05
C GLN A 5 1.54 -4.98 -2.56
N LYS A 6 0.78 -6.03 -2.21
CA LYS A 6 0.38 -6.31 -0.82
C LYS A 6 1.60 -6.41 0.09
N GLY A 7 1.60 -5.65 1.19
CA GLY A 7 2.70 -5.58 2.17
C GLY A 7 3.79 -4.55 1.83
N ILE A 8 3.80 -4.00 0.61
CA ILE A 8 4.74 -2.95 0.22
C ILE A 8 4.31 -1.61 0.81
N LYS A 9 5.29 -0.80 1.20
CA LYS A 9 5.07 0.54 1.73
C LYS A 9 4.47 1.47 0.67
N CYS A 10 3.47 2.26 1.07
CA CYS A 10 2.69 3.14 0.19
C CYS A 10 2.75 4.61 0.64
N HIS A 11 3.92 5.08 1.07
CA HIS A 11 4.11 6.48 1.45
C HIS A 11 3.97 7.41 0.23
N ASP A 12 4.61 7.05 -0.88
CA ASP A 12 4.71 7.88 -2.10
C ASP A 12 4.14 7.20 -3.35
N ILE A 13 3.62 5.97 -3.18
CA ILE A 13 3.18 5.11 -4.28
C ILE A 13 1.77 4.58 -4.03
N HIS A 14 0.93 4.62 -5.06
CA HIS A 14 -0.40 4.03 -5.02
C HIS A 14 -0.32 2.51 -4.96
N CYS A 15 -1.19 1.91 -4.16
CA CYS A 15 -1.34 0.46 -4.15
C CYS A 15 -1.95 -0.03 -5.48
N CYS A 16 -1.58 -1.24 -5.91
CA CYS A 16 -2.19 -1.87 -7.07
C CYS A 16 -3.69 -2.13 -6.87
N THR A 17 -4.39 -2.50 -7.94
CA THR A 17 -5.82 -2.85 -7.91
C THR A 17 -6.16 -3.83 -6.78
N ASN A 18 -7.30 -3.61 -6.11
CA ASN A 18 -7.78 -4.36 -4.93
C ASN A 18 -6.95 -4.21 -3.64
N LEU A 19 -6.07 -3.20 -3.57
CA LEU A 19 -5.32 -2.88 -2.37
C LEU A 19 -5.59 -1.43 -1.92
N LYS A 20 -5.67 -1.22 -0.61
CA LYS A 20 -5.73 0.09 0.04
C LYS A 20 -4.45 0.33 0.84
N CYS A 21 -3.97 1.56 0.81
CA CYS A 21 -2.87 1.99 1.66
C CYS A 21 -3.40 2.18 3.09
N VAL A 22 -3.06 1.28 3.99
CA VAL A 22 -3.50 1.31 5.39
C VAL A 22 -2.32 1.58 6.32
N ARG A 23 -2.59 2.21 7.46
CA ARG A 23 -1.58 2.44 8.48
C ARG A 23 -1.40 1.19 9.33
N GLU A 24 -0.17 0.72 9.43
CA GLU A 24 0.23 -0.41 10.28
C GLU A 24 1.36 0.06 11.22
N GLY A 25 0.96 0.43 12.44
CA GLY A 25 1.83 1.12 13.40
C GLY A 25 2.31 2.48 12.87
N SER A 26 3.62 2.62 12.73
CA SER A 26 4.26 3.83 12.18
C SER A 26 4.43 3.81 10.66
N ASN A 27 4.15 2.68 10.00
CA ASN A 27 4.27 2.54 8.54
C ASN A 27 2.91 2.66 7.83
N ARG A 28 2.94 2.95 6.53
CA ARG A 28 1.77 2.81 5.64
C ARG A 28 2.06 1.73 4.61
N VAL A 29 1.24 0.69 4.55
CA VAL A 29 1.44 -0.48 3.69
C VAL A 29 0.17 -0.82 2.91
N CYS A 30 0.33 -1.42 1.73
CA CYS A 30 -0.79 -1.88 0.94
C CYS A 30 -1.39 -3.17 1.52
N ARG A 31 -2.66 -3.12 1.92
CA ARG A 31 -3.44 -4.29 2.37
C ARG A 31 -4.64 -4.48 1.45
N LYS A 32 -5.25 -5.67 1.49
CA LYS A 32 -6.46 -5.96 0.71
C LYS A 32 -7.57 -5.00 1.14
N ALA A 33 -8.18 -4.36 0.16
CA ALA A 33 -9.22 -3.35 0.33
C ALA A 33 -10.45 -3.86 1.07
#